data_AF-B6ISQ0-F1
#
_entry.id   AF-B6ISQ0-F1
#
_cell.length_a   1.000
_cell.length_b   1.000
_cell.length_c   1.000
_cell.angle_alpha   90.00
_cell.angle_beta   90.00
_cell.angle_gamma   90.00
#
_symmetry.space_group_name_H-M   'P 1'
#
loop_
_entity.id
_entity.type
_entity.pdbx_description
1 polymer ?
#
loop_
_entity_poly.entity_id
_entity_poly.type
_entity_poly.pdbx_seq_one_letter_code
_entity_poly.pdbx_strand_id
1 'polypeptide(L)'
;MVNDIRMRALLACGIAVLVWTATPAMAGVDEGIAAYQAGEYDQALTELEPAARQGDAQAQYYLGTMYAEGQGVLRDPSLAHTWLTLAANQGVTEALFAKARIGDSLSQRDIVTSLRRQNEILTASAEGGSGQDEVAMASPAAASSDGSAPAQTAAVDDIASMGRRDLVRNIQQELNRLGYSAGKPDGLYGPSTRSAIEGFQKDRDQSVDGEVTADLLRALRSAEAG
;
A
#
# COMPACT_ATOMS: atom_id res chain seq x y z
N MET A 1 43.84 -41.04 44.72
CA MET A 1 43.20 -42.29 44.25
C MET A 1 42.43 -41.92 42.99
N VAL A 2 42.99 -42.28 41.83
CA VAL A 2 42.63 -41.77 40.49
C VAL A 2 41.93 -42.86 39.71
N ASN A 3 40.93 -42.44 38.92
CA ASN A 3 40.31 -43.09 37.77
C ASN A 3 39.47 -44.35 37.98
N ASP A 4 38.18 -44.22 37.68
CA ASP A 4 37.51 -45.20 36.83
C ASP A 4 36.75 -44.48 35.70
N ILE A 5 37.32 -44.57 34.50
CA ILE A 5 36.72 -44.22 33.22
C ILE A 5 36.73 -45.52 32.43
N ARG A 6 35.57 -46.13 32.13
CA ARG A 6 35.26 -46.83 30.85
C ARG A 6 33.74 -47.01 30.66
N MET A 7 33.13 -45.91 30.21
CA MET A 7 32.16 -45.82 29.11
C MET A 7 31.85 -47.14 28.35
N ARG A 8 30.58 -47.62 28.41
CA ARG A 8 29.91 -48.37 27.34
C ARG A 8 28.38 -48.53 27.54
N ALA A 9 27.65 -47.84 26.66
CA ALA A 9 26.33 -48.15 26.09
C ALA A 9 25.14 -48.48 27.02
N LEU A 10 24.29 -47.47 27.28
CA LEU A 10 22.85 -47.66 27.43
C LEU A 10 22.10 -46.56 26.68
N LEU A 11 21.35 -46.98 25.66
CA LEU A 11 20.23 -46.24 25.07
C LEU A 11 19.13 -46.07 26.12
N ALA A 12 18.67 -44.83 26.37
CA ALA A 12 17.25 -44.46 26.37
C ALA A 12 17.02 -43.07 26.98
N CYS A 13 16.14 -42.32 26.31
CA CYS A 13 15.29 -41.25 26.81
C CYS A 13 15.91 -39.86 27.08
N GLY A 14 15.64 -38.97 26.11
CA GLY A 14 14.97 -37.72 26.43
C GLY A 14 15.86 -36.49 26.45
N ILE A 15 16.21 -35.99 25.27
CA ILE A 15 16.64 -34.62 25.08
C ILE A 15 15.47 -33.70 25.45
N ALA A 16 15.52 -33.06 26.62
CA ALA A 16 14.69 -31.89 26.89
C ALA A 16 15.47 -30.66 26.40
N VAL A 17 15.42 -30.40 25.08
CA VAL A 17 15.74 -29.06 24.56
C VAL A 17 14.66 -28.15 25.13
N LEU A 18 15.02 -27.26 26.05
CA LEU A 18 14.25 -26.06 26.30
C LEU A 18 14.37 -25.20 25.03
N VAL A 19 13.49 -25.48 24.08
CA VAL A 19 13.29 -24.67 22.90
C VAL A 19 12.83 -23.32 23.43
N TRP A 20 13.67 -22.30 23.27
CA TRP A 20 13.19 -20.93 23.18
C TRP A 20 12.24 -20.92 22.00
N THR A 21 10.95 -21.16 22.24
CA THR A 21 9.96 -20.73 21.27
C THR A 21 9.96 -19.22 21.42
N ALA A 22 10.78 -18.53 20.62
CA ALA A 22 10.33 -17.25 20.11
C ALA A 22 8.98 -17.58 19.46
N THR A 23 7.90 -17.39 20.21
CA THR A 23 6.60 -17.18 19.58
C THR A 23 6.89 -16.12 18.54
N PRO A 24 6.77 -16.39 17.23
CA PRO A 24 6.53 -15.27 16.35
C PRO A 24 5.28 -14.65 16.93
N ALA A 25 5.43 -13.50 17.61
CA ALA A 25 4.29 -12.66 17.91
C ALA A 25 3.61 -12.53 16.56
N MET A 26 2.38 -13.03 16.47
CA MET A 26 1.59 -12.82 15.27
C MET A 26 1.56 -11.31 15.15
N ALA A 27 2.34 -10.79 14.22
CA ALA A 27 2.49 -9.38 13.96
C ALA A 27 1.06 -8.91 13.67
N GLY A 28 0.50 -8.23 14.66
CA GLY A 28 -0.93 -8.18 14.90
C GLY A 28 -1.49 -6.87 14.41
N VAL A 29 -2.81 -6.86 14.27
CA VAL A 29 -3.57 -5.65 13.97
C VAL A 29 -3.24 -4.55 14.99
N ASP A 30 -3.03 -4.93 16.25
CA ASP A 30 -2.68 -3.99 17.33
C ASP A 30 -1.32 -3.31 17.11
N GLU A 31 -0.28 -4.04 16.68
CA GLU A 31 1.01 -3.45 16.33
C GLU A 31 0.90 -2.53 15.12
N GLY A 32 0.14 -2.93 14.10
CA GLY A 32 -0.11 -2.09 12.92
C GLY A 32 -0.86 -0.79 13.28
N ILE A 33 -1.84 -0.88 14.18
CA ILE A 33 -2.57 0.28 14.70
C ILE A 33 -1.65 1.19 15.54
N ALA A 34 -0.80 0.61 16.39
CA ALA A 34 0.15 1.36 17.18
C ALA A 34 1.15 2.10 16.29
N ALA A 35 1.69 1.44 15.26
CA ALA A 35 2.56 2.06 14.26
C ALA A 35 1.85 3.19 13.51
N TYR A 36 0.57 3.00 13.13
CA TYR A 36 -0.22 4.05 12.50
C TYR A 36 -0.34 5.30 13.40
N GLN A 37 -0.64 5.09 14.69
CA GLN A 37 -0.76 6.18 15.66
C GLN A 37 0.58 6.87 15.94
N ALA A 38 1.69 6.14 15.84
CA ALA A 38 3.04 6.69 15.94
C ALA A 38 3.48 7.47 14.67
N GLY A 39 2.68 7.43 13.60
CA GLY A 39 3.05 8.01 12.30
C GLY A 39 4.06 7.15 11.51
N GLU A 40 4.30 5.92 11.95
CA GLU A 40 5.19 4.93 11.34
C GLU A 40 4.44 4.17 10.24
N TYR A 41 3.99 4.91 9.22
CA TYR A 41 3.04 4.40 8.22
C TYR A 41 3.56 3.22 7.38
N ASP A 42 4.88 3.05 7.25
CA ASP A 42 5.45 1.86 6.57
C ASP A 42 5.24 0.58 7.36
N GLN A 43 5.51 0.65 8.66
CA GLN A 43 5.28 -0.47 9.56
C GLN A 43 3.77 -0.72 9.68
N ALA A 44 2.97 0.34 9.82
CA ALA A 44 1.52 0.23 9.80
C ALA A 44 1.02 -0.49 8.53
N LEU A 45 1.51 -0.10 7.35
CA LEU A 45 1.12 -0.75 6.09
C LEU A 45 1.51 -2.23 6.07
N THR A 46 2.73 -2.54 6.49
CA THR A 46 3.29 -3.89 6.49
C THR A 46 2.48 -4.84 7.39
N GLU A 47 1.99 -4.35 8.52
CA GLU A 47 1.20 -5.14 9.47
C GLU A 47 -0.30 -5.16 9.13
N LEU A 48 -0.87 -4.03 8.70
CA LEU A 48 -2.31 -3.89 8.46
C LEU A 48 -2.74 -4.49 7.11
N GLU A 49 -1.91 -4.43 6.06
CA GLU A 49 -2.26 -4.97 4.75
C GLU A 49 -2.61 -6.48 4.78
N PRO A 50 -1.78 -7.38 5.33
CA PRO A 50 -2.11 -8.80 5.39
C PRO A 50 -3.35 -9.07 6.25
N ALA A 51 -3.52 -8.34 7.36
CA ALA A 51 -4.69 -8.50 8.22
C ALA A 51 -5.98 -8.03 7.54
N ALA A 52 -5.93 -6.90 6.83
CA ALA A 52 -7.08 -6.38 6.09
C ALA A 52 -7.53 -7.34 4.98
N ARG A 53 -6.57 -7.99 4.29
CA ARG A 53 -6.82 -9.03 3.28
C ARG A 53 -7.42 -10.30 3.87
N GLN A 54 -7.07 -10.63 5.10
CA GLN A 54 -7.66 -11.74 5.86
C GLN A 54 -9.06 -11.42 6.40
N GLY A 55 -9.55 -10.19 6.19
CA GLY A 55 -10.90 -9.80 6.57
C GLY A 55 -10.98 -9.01 7.87
N ASP A 56 -9.86 -8.70 8.53
CA ASP A 56 -9.91 -7.97 9.80
C ASP A 56 -10.50 -6.56 9.62
N ALA A 57 -11.61 -6.29 10.31
CA ALA A 57 -12.38 -5.07 10.11
C ALA A 57 -11.65 -3.80 10.58
N GLN A 58 -10.83 -3.89 11.62
CA GLN A 58 -10.03 -2.76 12.10
C GLN A 58 -8.89 -2.49 11.12
N ALA A 59 -8.18 -3.52 10.69
CA ALA A 59 -7.13 -3.37 9.69
C ALA A 59 -7.64 -2.77 8.37
N GLN A 60 -8.82 -3.20 7.91
CA GLN A 60 -9.50 -2.61 6.75
C GLN A 60 -9.83 -1.13 6.97
N TYR A 61 -10.28 -0.74 8.16
CA TYR A 61 -10.55 0.66 8.48
C TYR A 61 -9.29 1.54 8.44
N TYR A 62 -8.21 1.11 9.10
CA TYR A 62 -6.96 1.87 9.12
C TYR A 62 -6.31 1.93 7.74
N LEU A 63 -6.27 0.81 7.01
CA LEU A 63 -5.76 0.78 5.64
C LEU A 63 -6.58 1.70 4.71
N GLY A 64 -7.91 1.68 4.84
CA GLY A 64 -8.78 2.59 4.11
C GLY A 64 -8.50 4.08 4.42
N THR A 65 -8.21 4.40 5.68
CA THR A 65 -7.85 5.76 6.10
C THR A 65 -6.50 6.19 5.55
N MET A 66 -5.50 5.30 5.55
CA MET A 66 -4.19 5.56 4.95
C MET A 66 -4.30 5.92 3.46
N TYR A 67 -5.13 5.19 2.70
CA TYR A 67 -5.39 5.51 1.29
C TYR A 67 -6.21 6.78 1.09
N ALA A 68 -7.10 7.13 2.02
CA ALA A 68 -7.92 8.35 1.93
C ALA A 68 -7.07 9.61 2.09
N GLU A 69 -6.09 9.55 3.00
CA GLU A 69 -5.26 10.69 3.43
C GLU A 69 -3.88 10.70 2.76
N GLY A 70 -3.48 9.58 2.13
CA GLY A 70 -2.17 9.41 1.51
C GLY A 70 -1.04 9.32 2.54
N GLN A 71 -1.24 8.54 3.60
CA GLN A 71 -0.30 8.36 4.70
C GLN A 71 0.58 7.13 4.47
N GLY A 72 1.84 7.35 4.07
CA GLY A 72 2.78 6.28 3.71
C GLY A 72 2.46 5.59 2.38
N VAL A 73 1.28 5.87 1.79
CA VAL A 73 0.80 5.35 0.51
C VAL A 73 0.32 6.49 -0.39
N LEU A 74 0.29 6.23 -1.70
CA LEU A 74 -0.38 7.15 -2.63
C LEU A 74 -1.87 7.26 -2.30
N ARG A 75 -2.38 8.49 -2.25
CA ARG A 75 -3.79 8.76 -2.03
C ARG A 75 -4.64 8.11 -3.13
N ASP A 76 -5.58 7.27 -2.74
CA ASP A 76 -6.55 6.62 -3.63
C ASP A 76 -7.92 6.59 -2.94
N PRO A 77 -8.76 7.63 -3.14
CA PRO A 77 -10.08 7.73 -2.53
C PRO A 77 -11.01 6.58 -2.93
N SER A 78 -10.86 6.02 -4.13
CA SER A 78 -11.64 4.88 -4.60
C SER A 78 -11.28 3.60 -3.84
N LEU A 79 -9.99 3.33 -3.65
CA LEU A 79 -9.54 2.19 -2.87
C LEU A 79 -9.83 2.37 -1.37
N ALA A 80 -9.71 3.59 -0.86
CA ALA A 80 -10.13 3.92 0.50
C ALA A 80 -11.61 3.59 0.72
N HIS A 81 -12.48 4.02 -0.20
CA HIS A 81 -13.90 3.72 -0.14
C HIS A 81 -14.17 2.20 -0.17
N THR A 82 -13.42 1.43 -0.95
CA THR A 82 -13.50 -0.05 -0.96
C THR A 82 -13.22 -0.64 0.43
N TRP A 83 -12.06 -0.33 1.02
CA TRP A 83 -11.66 -0.87 2.33
C TRP A 83 -12.60 -0.43 3.45
N LEU A 84 -13.01 0.84 3.46
CA LEU A 84 -13.95 1.36 4.45
C LEU A 84 -15.34 0.74 4.32
N THR A 85 -15.77 0.39 3.10
CA THR A 85 -17.03 -0.33 2.91
C THR A 85 -16.95 -1.74 3.48
N LEU A 86 -15.82 -2.44 3.31
CA LEU A 86 -15.62 -3.77 3.91
C LEU A 86 -15.66 -3.70 5.45
N ALA A 87 -14.95 -2.74 6.05
CA ALA A 87 -14.96 -2.53 7.50
C ALA A 87 -16.36 -2.14 8.02
N ALA A 88 -17.07 -1.25 7.31
CA ALA A 88 -18.41 -0.82 7.69
C ALA A 88 -19.44 -1.96 7.63
N ASN A 89 -19.33 -2.86 6.65
CA ASN A 89 -20.19 -4.05 6.54
C ASN A 89 -20.01 -5.02 7.71
N GLN A 90 -18.85 -4.96 8.39
CA GLN A 90 -18.55 -5.74 9.60
C GLN A 90 -18.89 -4.98 10.90
N GLY A 91 -19.49 -3.79 10.82
CA GLY A 91 -19.97 -3.03 11.97
C GLY A 91 -18.99 -1.98 12.52
N VAL A 92 -17.86 -1.72 11.85
CA VAL A 92 -16.96 -0.62 12.24
C VAL A 92 -17.64 0.71 11.91
N THR A 93 -18.04 1.42 12.96
CA THR A 93 -18.89 2.62 12.81
C THR A 93 -18.07 3.80 12.27
N GLU A 94 -16.81 3.90 12.67
CA GLU A 94 -15.84 4.88 12.17
C GLU A 94 -15.65 4.74 10.66
N ALA A 95 -15.66 3.51 10.15
CA ALA A 95 -15.54 3.23 8.73
C ALA A 95 -16.77 3.71 7.95
N LEU A 96 -17.97 3.62 8.52
CA LEU A 96 -19.19 4.13 7.90
C LEU A 96 -19.12 5.65 7.68
N PHE A 97 -18.70 6.40 8.70
CA PHE A 97 -18.55 7.85 8.60
C PHE A 97 -17.43 8.24 7.63
N ALA A 98 -16.27 7.57 7.71
CA ALA A 98 -15.15 7.82 6.81
C ALA A 98 -15.53 7.52 5.34
N LYS A 99 -16.25 6.41 5.10
CA LYS A 99 -16.78 6.03 3.79
C LYS A 99 -17.72 7.10 3.25
N ALA A 100 -18.66 7.60 4.06
CA ALA A 100 -19.60 8.64 3.64
C ALA A 100 -18.89 9.92 3.22
N ARG A 101 -17.97 10.41 4.06
CA ARG A 101 -17.15 11.60 3.79
C ARG A 101 -16.40 11.51 2.45
N ILE A 102 -15.83 10.34 2.14
CA ILE A 102 -15.10 10.13 0.88
C ILE A 102 -16.08 9.97 -0.29
N GLY A 103 -17.17 9.24 -0.10
CA GLY A 103 -18.19 8.99 -1.13
C GLY A 103 -18.78 10.28 -1.70
N ASP A 104 -18.97 11.32 -0.89
CA ASP A 104 -19.46 12.64 -1.34
C ASP A 104 -18.50 13.33 -2.34
N SER A 105 -17.21 12.98 -2.30
CA SER A 105 -16.16 13.51 -3.19
C SER A 105 -15.89 12.63 -4.43
N LEU A 106 -16.45 11.42 -4.47
CA LEU A 106 -16.20 10.46 -5.55
C LEU A 106 -17.17 10.65 -6.72
N SER A 107 -16.66 10.55 -7.95
CA SER A 107 -17.50 10.46 -9.13
C SER A 107 -18.23 9.12 -9.20
N GLN A 108 -19.33 9.05 -9.93
CA GLN A 108 -20.02 7.78 -10.23
C GLN A 108 -19.07 6.74 -10.84
N ARG A 109 -18.10 7.17 -11.68
CA ARG A 109 -17.08 6.28 -12.24
C ARG A 109 -16.15 5.70 -11.16
N ASP A 110 -15.77 6.52 -10.19
CA ASP A 110 -14.89 6.12 -9.09
C ASP A 110 -15.59 5.14 -8.16
N ILE A 111 -16.87 5.37 -7.89
CA ILE A 111 -17.72 4.47 -7.10
C ILE A 111 -17.80 3.09 -7.79
N VAL A 112 -18.04 3.03 -9.11
CA VAL A 112 -18.07 1.76 -9.86
C VAL A 112 -16.72 1.04 -9.78
N THR A 113 -15.61 1.76 -9.90
CA THR A 113 -14.26 1.20 -9.74
C THR A 113 -14.06 0.64 -8.33
N SER A 114 -14.48 1.36 -7.29
CA SER A 114 -14.38 0.91 -5.90
C SER A 114 -15.20 -0.36 -5.64
N LEU A 115 -16.38 -0.48 -6.25
CA LEU A 115 -17.25 -1.65 -6.13
C LEU A 115 -16.68 -2.88 -6.84
N ARG A 116 -16.05 -2.69 -8.01
CA ARG A 116 -15.38 -3.79 -8.70
C ARG A 116 -14.23 -4.34 -7.84
N ARG A 117 -13.34 -3.46 -7.36
CA ARG A 117 -12.22 -3.84 -6.47
C ARG A 117 -12.71 -4.51 -5.19
N GLN A 118 -13.82 -4.04 -4.64
CA GLN A 118 -14.44 -4.68 -3.47
C GLN A 118 -14.80 -6.14 -3.76
N ASN A 119 -15.47 -6.40 -4.88
CA ASN A 119 -15.83 -7.76 -5.27
C ASN A 119 -14.57 -8.63 -5.49
N GLU A 120 -13.53 -8.09 -6.14
CA GLU A 120 -12.26 -8.79 -6.33
C GLU A 120 -11.58 -9.17 -5.01
N ILE A 121 -11.51 -8.23 -4.05
CA ILE A 121 -10.94 -8.48 -2.72
C ILE A 121 -11.74 -9.58 -2.01
N LEU A 122 -13.07 -9.49 -2.02
CA LEU A 122 -13.94 -10.49 -1.40
C LEU A 122 -13.82 -11.88 -2.03
N THR A 123 -13.70 -11.95 -3.35
CA THR A 123 -13.50 -13.23 -4.06
C THR A 123 -12.11 -13.80 -3.79
N ALA A 124 -11.07 -12.96 -3.75
CA ALA A 124 -9.71 -13.40 -3.41
C ALA A 124 -9.61 -13.91 -1.96
N SER A 125 -10.32 -13.28 -1.02
CA SER A 125 -10.43 -13.77 0.35
C SER A 125 -11.20 -15.10 0.45
N ALA A 126 -12.11 -15.39 -0.49
CA ALA A 126 -12.88 -16.63 -0.52
C ALA A 126 -12.11 -17.83 -1.13
N GLU A 127 -11.16 -17.59 -2.02
CA GLU A 127 -10.44 -18.64 -2.76
C GLU A 127 -9.23 -19.25 -2.03
N GLY A 128 -8.84 -18.74 -0.85
CA GLY A 128 -7.95 -19.43 0.08
C GLY A 128 -6.64 -19.98 -0.52
N GLY A 129 -5.64 -19.13 -0.75
CA GLY A 129 -4.23 -19.54 -0.79
C GLY A 129 -3.47 -19.27 -2.09
N SER A 130 -2.23 -18.81 -1.91
CA SER A 130 -1.15 -18.60 -2.89
C SER A 130 -1.45 -17.65 -4.07
N GLY A 131 -1.20 -16.37 -3.84
CA GLY A 131 -1.00 -15.39 -4.91
C GLY A 131 -0.07 -14.30 -4.40
N GLN A 132 1.21 -14.61 -4.30
CA GLN A 132 2.28 -13.61 -4.16
C GLN A 132 2.46 -12.90 -5.49
N ASP A 133 1.42 -12.23 -5.97
CA ASP A 133 1.52 -11.32 -7.10
C ASP A 133 0.61 -10.17 -6.74
N GLU A 134 1.23 -9.00 -6.61
CA GLU A 134 0.56 -7.73 -6.42
C GLU A 134 -0.67 -7.70 -7.33
N VAL A 135 -1.86 -7.67 -6.72
CA VAL A 135 -3.14 -7.66 -7.43
C VAL A 135 -3.07 -6.56 -8.47
N ALA A 136 -2.88 -6.95 -9.73
CA ALA A 136 -2.83 -6.05 -10.85
C ALA A 136 -4.19 -5.36 -10.90
N MET A 137 -4.24 -4.15 -10.36
CA MET A 137 -5.39 -3.24 -10.41
C MET A 137 -5.54 -2.73 -11.85
N ALA A 138 -5.79 -3.65 -12.78
CA ALA A 138 -6.10 -3.31 -14.15
C ALA A 138 -7.47 -2.63 -14.16
N SER A 139 -7.45 -1.32 -14.39
CA SER A 139 -8.64 -0.57 -14.76
C SER A 139 -9.08 -1.01 -16.16
N PRO A 140 -10.31 -1.52 -16.38
CA PRO A 140 -10.84 -1.65 -17.73
C PRO A 140 -11.51 -0.32 -18.09
N ALA A 141 -10.74 0.60 -18.67
CA ALA A 141 -11.29 1.66 -19.50
C ALA A 141 -11.35 1.14 -20.95
N ALA A 142 -12.38 0.37 -21.26
CA ALA A 142 -12.77 0.10 -22.63
C ALA A 142 -14.27 0.41 -22.79
N ALA A 143 -14.58 1.66 -23.15
CA ALA A 143 -15.67 2.00 -24.06
C ALA A 143 -15.73 3.52 -24.28
N SER A 144 -15.07 3.99 -25.33
CA SER A 144 -15.67 4.91 -26.30
C SER A 144 -14.72 5.11 -27.46
N SER A 145 -15.11 4.56 -28.60
CA SER A 145 -14.55 4.81 -29.92
C SER A 145 -14.66 6.29 -30.25
N ASP A 146 -13.53 6.98 -30.32
CA ASP A 146 -13.30 7.93 -31.38
C ASP A 146 -11.80 8.08 -31.63
N GLY A 147 -11.42 7.87 -32.89
CA GLY A 147 -10.04 7.79 -33.31
C GLY A 147 -9.39 9.17 -33.30
N SER A 148 -8.42 9.38 -32.42
CA SER A 148 -7.21 10.18 -32.65
C SER A 148 -6.21 10.02 -31.50
N ALA A 149 -4.96 9.67 -31.86
CA ALA A 149 -3.71 9.60 -31.07
C ALA A 149 -3.41 8.34 -30.23
N PRO A 150 -2.57 7.39 -30.73
CA PRO A 150 -2.18 6.17 -30.02
C PRO A 150 -0.81 6.24 -29.30
N ALA A 151 -0.20 7.42 -29.13
CA ALA A 151 1.14 7.54 -28.51
C ALA A 151 1.14 8.06 -27.06
N GLN A 152 0.01 8.53 -26.55
CA GLN A 152 -0.08 9.19 -25.23
C GLN A 152 -0.63 8.28 -24.11
N THR A 153 -1.32 7.20 -24.46
CA THR A 153 -1.97 6.26 -23.51
C THR A 153 -1.03 5.17 -22.99
N ALA A 154 -0.19 4.59 -23.86
CA ALA A 154 0.64 3.43 -23.51
C ALA A 154 1.60 3.64 -22.33
N ALA A 155 2.07 4.87 -22.12
CA ALA A 155 3.09 5.12 -21.10
C ALA A 155 2.49 5.52 -19.73
N VAL A 156 1.20 5.87 -19.66
CA VAL A 156 0.46 5.94 -18.39
C VAL A 156 0.22 4.53 -17.86
N ASP A 157 0.01 3.58 -18.78
CA ASP A 157 -0.15 2.15 -18.49
C ASP A 157 1.16 1.50 -18.01
N ASP A 158 2.33 1.88 -18.56
CA ASP A 158 3.64 1.36 -18.12
C ASP A 158 4.00 1.81 -16.69
N ILE A 159 3.71 3.05 -16.30
CA ILE A 159 3.90 3.55 -14.93
C ILE A 159 2.87 2.92 -13.96
N ALA A 160 1.67 2.59 -14.46
CA ALA A 160 0.64 1.85 -13.72
C ALA A 160 0.93 0.34 -13.60
N SER A 161 1.90 -0.18 -14.37
CA SER A 161 2.35 -1.59 -14.28
C SER A 161 3.45 -1.82 -13.24
N MET A 162 4.12 -0.75 -12.80
CA MET A 162 4.98 -0.79 -11.61
C MET A 162 4.09 -0.86 -10.38
N GLY A 163 4.42 -1.73 -9.43
CA GLY A 163 3.78 -1.73 -8.12
C GLY A 163 3.78 -0.32 -7.53
N ARG A 164 2.72 0.08 -6.81
CA ARG A 164 2.57 1.49 -6.37
C ARG A 164 3.75 2.00 -5.56
N ARG A 165 4.42 1.11 -4.81
CA ARG A 165 5.67 1.40 -4.10
C ARG A 165 6.84 1.70 -5.05
N ASP A 166 6.96 0.98 -6.15
CA ASP A 166 8.00 1.21 -7.15
C ASP A 166 7.78 2.53 -7.90
N LEU A 167 6.52 2.89 -8.18
CA LEU A 167 6.17 4.21 -8.71
C LEU A 167 6.63 5.33 -7.77
N VAL A 168 6.27 5.26 -6.49
CA VAL A 168 6.68 6.26 -5.50
C VAL A 168 8.21 6.32 -5.40
N ARG A 169 8.89 5.16 -5.45
CA ARG A 169 10.35 5.11 -5.43
C ARG A 169 10.95 5.84 -6.62
N ASN A 170 10.42 5.63 -7.83
CA ASN A 170 10.88 6.32 -9.02
C ASN A 170 10.67 7.84 -8.91
N ILE A 171 9.48 8.26 -8.46
CA ILE A 171 9.16 9.68 -8.23
C ILE A 171 10.17 10.30 -7.25
N GLN A 172 10.46 9.63 -6.14
CA GLN A 172 11.43 10.11 -5.16
C GLN A 172 12.84 10.21 -5.76
N GLN A 173 13.28 9.25 -6.58
CA GLN A 173 14.59 9.28 -7.25
C GLN A 173 14.69 10.50 -8.18
N GLU A 174 13.71 10.70 -9.05
CA GLU A 174 13.74 11.77 -10.03
C GLU A 174 13.59 13.15 -9.39
N LEU A 175 12.71 13.31 -8.40
CA LEU A 175 12.60 14.58 -7.66
C LEU A 175 13.93 14.94 -6.99
N ASN A 176 14.60 13.98 -6.35
CA ASN A 176 15.92 14.20 -5.76
C ASN A 176 16.97 14.59 -6.82
N ARG A 177 16.95 13.95 -7.99
CA ARG A 177 17.85 14.29 -9.11
C ARG A 177 17.61 15.70 -9.63
N LEU A 178 16.34 16.14 -9.65
CA LEU A 178 15.92 17.49 -10.01
C LEU A 178 16.18 18.52 -8.89
N GLY A 179 16.69 18.10 -7.73
CA GLY A 179 17.04 18.96 -6.60
C GLY A 179 15.93 19.17 -5.57
N TYR A 180 14.77 18.54 -5.75
CA TYR A 180 13.68 18.57 -4.77
C TYR A 180 13.92 17.47 -3.74
N SER A 181 14.09 17.85 -2.47
CA SER A 181 14.47 16.92 -1.38
C SER A 181 13.32 15.98 -0.99
N ALA A 182 13.06 14.96 -1.82
CA ALA A 182 11.96 14.01 -1.67
C ALA A 182 12.19 12.94 -0.59
N GLY A 183 13.36 12.97 0.07
CA GLY A 183 13.78 12.00 1.07
C GLY A 183 14.46 10.78 0.44
N LYS A 184 14.53 9.68 1.20
CA LYS A 184 15.09 8.43 0.68
C LYS A 184 14.12 7.83 -0.37
N PRO A 185 14.60 7.29 -1.50
CA PRO A 185 13.73 6.59 -2.44
C PRO A 185 13.40 5.18 -1.92
N ASP A 186 12.47 5.11 -0.98
CA ASP A 186 12.02 3.89 -0.33
C ASP A 186 10.68 3.37 -0.89
N GLY A 187 9.94 4.20 -1.62
CA GLY A 187 8.60 3.90 -2.13
C GLY A 187 7.47 4.30 -1.19
N LEU A 188 7.77 5.04 -0.12
CA LEU A 188 6.79 5.49 0.85
C LEU A 188 6.37 6.92 0.59
N TYR A 189 5.06 7.14 0.55
CA TYR A 189 4.54 8.49 0.37
C TYR A 189 4.54 9.23 1.71
N GLY A 190 5.68 9.85 2.03
CA GLY A 190 5.88 10.59 3.28
C GLY A 190 5.79 12.12 3.12
N PRO A 191 5.91 12.87 4.24
CA PRO A 191 5.91 14.34 4.23
C PRO A 191 6.98 14.94 3.32
N SER A 192 8.20 14.39 3.33
CA SER A 192 9.30 14.87 2.47
C SER A 192 8.99 14.71 0.99
N THR A 193 8.39 13.58 0.60
CA THR A 193 7.98 13.32 -0.78
C THR A 193 6.87 14.28 -1.20
N ARG A 194 5.86 14.49 -0.34
CA ARG A 194 4.81 15.48 -0.57
C ARG A 194 5.38 16.88 -0.75
N SER A 195 6.23 17.35 0.16
CA SER A 195 6.84 18.68 0.07
C SER A 195 7.72 18.85 -1.17
N ALA A 196 8.40 17.80 -1.61
CA ALA A 196 9.16 17.82 -2.87
C ALA A 196 8.24 17.99 -4.09
N ILE A 197 7.09 17.30 -4.11
CA ILE A 197 6.09 17.44 -5.17
C ILE A 197 5.47 18.84 -5.14
N GLU A 198 5.14 19.38 -3.96
CA GLU A 198 4.64 20.75 -3.81
C GLU A 198 5.63 21.78 -4.34
N GLY A 199 6.93 21.62 -4.03
CA GLY A 199 7.99 22.46 -4.58
C GLY A 199 8.06 22.37 -6.10
N PHE A 200 7.99 21.16 -6.65
CA PHE A 200 8.00 20.93 -8.09
C PHE A 200 6.79 21.56 -8.80
N GLN A 201 5.60 21.43 -8.23
CA GLN A 201 4.37 22.03 -8.74
C GLN A 201 4.46 23.55 -8.71
N LYS A 202 4.97 24.12 -7.62
CA LYS A 202 5.15 25.57 -7.44
C LYS A 202 6.09 26.15 -8.51
N ASP A 203 7.22 25.50 -8.78
CA ASP A 203 8.20 25.97 -9.76
C ASP A 203 7.68 25.89 -11.21
N ARG A 204 6.56 25.21 -11.42
CA ARG A 204 5.88 25.08 -12.72
C ARG A 204 4.55 25.84 -12.81
N ASP A 205 4.26 26.71 -11.84
CA ASP A 205 3.00 27.45 -11.74
C ASP A 205 1.75 26.53 -11.78
N GLN A 206 1.88 25.33 -11.20
CA GLN A 206 0.80 24.35 -11.10
C GLN A 206 0.06 24.45 -9.75
N SER A 207 -1.09 23.79 -9.66
CA SER A 207 -1.79 23.57 -8.38
C SER A 207 -0.84 22.90 -7.38
N VAL A 208 -0.65 23.53 -6.22
CA VAL A 208 0.22 23.04 -5.13
C VAL A 208 -0.62 22.21 -4.17
N ASP A 209 -0.99 21.01 -4.61
CA ASP A 209 -1.80 20.05 -3.85
C ASP A 209 -0.95 18.88 -3.30
N GLY A 210 0.31 18.77 -3.71
CA GLY A 210 1.20 17.70 -3.29
C GLY A 210 0.67 16.34 -3.71
N GLU A 211 -0.11 16.25 -4.80
CA GLU A 211 -0.60 15.00 -5.37
C GLU A 211 0.26 14.56 -6.56
N VAL A 212 0.32 13.25 -6.78
CA VAL A 212 0.96 12.70 -7.98
C VAL A 212 0.03 12.90 -9.17
N THR A 213 0.23 14.00 -9.90
CA THR A 213 -0.58 14.36 -11.07
C THR A 213 -0.02 13.79 -12.37
N ALA A 214 -0.86 13.70 -13.40
CA ALA A 214 -0.42 13.29 -14.74
C ALA A 214 0.64 14.24 -15.33
N ASP A 215 0.61 15.52 -14.96
CA ASP A 215 1.63 16.49 -15.37
C ASP A 215 2.98 16.21 -14.72
N LEU A 216 3.01 15.89 -13.41
CA LEU A 216 4.21 15.46 -12.71
C LEU A 216 4.81 14.24 -13.43
N LEU A 217 4.01 13.18 -13.64
CA LEU A 217 4.48 11.95 -14.28
C LEU A 217 5.01 12.19 -15.70
N ARG A 218 4.36 13.05 -16.50
CA ARG A 218 4.85 13.44 -17.82
C ARG A 218 6.18 14.18 -17.74
N ALA A 219 6.31 15.08 -16.78
CA ALA A 219 7.53 15.88 -16.63
C ALA A 219 8.71 15.03 -16.14
N LEU A 220 8.50 14.10 -15.20
CA LEU A 220 9.54 13.16 -14.76
C LEU A 220 10.03 12.31 -15.94
N ARG A 221 9.13 11.79 -16.77
CA ARG A 221 9.51 11.04 -17.99
C ARG A 221 10.32 11.87 -18.98
N SER A 222 9.94 13.13 -19.20
CA SER A 222 10.70 14.01 -20.09
C SER A 222 12.12 14.27 -19.58
N ALA A 223 12.32 14.17 -18.26
CA ALA A 223 13.62 14.33 -17.63
C ALA A 223 14.46 13.04 -17.68
N GLU A 224 13.85 11.85 -17.77
CA GLU A 224 14.55 10.57 -17.97
C GLU A 224 15.16 10.43 -19.38
N ALA A 225 14.58 11.12 -20.37
CA ALA A 225 14.97 11.00 -21.78
C ALA A 225 16.10 11.96 -22.23
N GLY A 226 16.62 12.81 -21.33
CA GLY A 226 17.63 13.84 -21.63
C GLY A 226 18.85 13.73 -20.74
#